data_AF-A0A821B2Q4-F1
#
_entry.id   AF-A0A821B2Q4-F1
#
_cell.length_a   1.000
_cell.length_b   1.000
_cell.length_c   1.000
_cell.angle_alpha   90.00
_cell.angle_beta   90.00
_cell.angle_gamma   90.00
#
_symmetry.space_group_name_H-M   'P 1'
#
loop_
_entity.id
_entity.type
_entity.pdbx_description
1 polymer ?
#
loop_
_entity_poly.entity_id
_entity_poly.type
_entity_poly.pdbx_seq_one_letter_code
_entity_poly.pdbx_strand_id
1 'polypeptide(L)'
;MKSKDLRKVVMRMTDDGILSRQIAKELRNVVSDCTVRRWQHLYKRTGSIDLNVPSGRPRIVRTKQLIQKVKQRFTYKRRRSARKLAKSL
;
A
#
# COMPACT_ATOMS: atom_id res chain seq x y z
N MET A 1 10.12 10.71 22.82
CA MET A 1 10.32 9.30 22.43
C MET A 1 10.27 9.19 20.91
N LYS A 2 11.19 8.46 20.26
CA LYS A 2 11.14 8.30 18.80
C LYS A 2 10.06 7.26 18.45
N SER A 3 9.47 7.39 17.26
CA SER A 3 8.36 6.51 16.81
C SER A 3 8.71 5.01 16.82
N LYS A 4 9.98 4.66 16.54
CA LYS A 4 10.47 3.27 16.61
C LYS A 4 10.44 2.68 18.02
N ASP A 5 10.64 3.51 19.04
CA ASP A 5 10.66 3.06 20.43
C ASP A 5 9.25 2.75 20.91
N LEU A 6 8.26 3.57 20.51
CA LEU A 6 6.84 3.33 20.80
C LEU A 6 6.37 1.97 20.26
N ARG A 7 6.73 1.62 19.02
CA ARG A 7 6.33 0.34 18.41
C ARG A 7 6.91 -0.85 19.18
N LYS A 8 8.18 -0.79 19.57
CA LYS A 8 8.83 -1.84 20.38
C LYS A 8 8.16 -2.02 21.74
N VAL A 9 7.78 -0.92 22.39
CA VAL A 9 7.04 -0.97 23.66
C VAL A 9 5.68 -1.64 23.46
N VAL A 10 4.93 -1.26 22.41
CA VAL A 10 3.65 -1.89 22.09
C VAL A 10 3.81 -3.39 21.79
N MET A 11 4.87 -3.82 21.09
CA MET A 11 5.13 -5.25 20.85
C MET A 11 5.29 -6.02 22.15
N ARG A 12 6.18 -5.55 23.05
CA ARG A 12 6.42 -6.19 24.35
C ARG A 12 5.14 -6.30 25.18
N MET A 13 4.41 -5.20 25.32
CA MET A 13 3.13 -5.19 26.05
C MET A 13 2.08 -6.10 25.41
N THR A 14 2.16 -6.33 24.09
CA THR A 14 1.27 -7.25 23.39
C THR A 14 1.68 -8.70 23.64
N ASP A 15 2.97 -9.00 23.72
CA ASP A 15 3.49 -10.31 24.15
C ASP A 15 3.09 -10.61 25.61
N ASP A 16 3.08 -9.59 26.46
CA ASP A 16 2.62 -9.65 27.86
C ASP A 16 1.09 -9.78 27.99
N GLY A 17 0.35 -9.80 26.87
CA GLY A 17 -1.10 -10.00 26.85
C GLY A 17 -1.93 -8.76 27.22
N ILE A 18 -1.33 -7.57 27.26
CA ILE A 18 -2.00 -6.33 27.67
C ILE A 18 -2.98 -5.85 26.59
N LEU A 19 -4.15 -5.38 27.02
CA LEU A 19 -5.19 -4.86 26.12
C LEU A 19 -4.78 -3.52 25.50
N SER A 20 -5.17 -3.29 24.24
CA SER A 20 -4.86 -2.06 23.48
C SER A 20 -5.18 -0.77 24.24
N ARG A 21 -6.31 -0.74 24.96
CA ARG A 21 -6.79 0.42 25.72
C ARG A 21 -5.90 0.72 26.92
N GLN A 22 -5.33 -0.31 27.55
CA GLN A 22 -4.39 -0.16 28.65
C GLN A 22 -3.05 0.37 28.13
N ILE A 23 -2.55 -0.21 27.04
CA ILE A 23 -1.32 0.26 26.36
C ILE A 23 -1.44 1.73 25.95
N ALA A 24 -2.58 2.14 25.35
CA ALA A 24 -2.80 3.53 24.97
C ALA A 24 -2.77 4.49 26.18
N LYS A 25 -3.32 4.06 27.32
CA LYS A 25 -3.26 4.81 28.58
C LYS A 25 -1.84 4.88 29.15
N GLU A 26 -1.09 3.79 29.13
CA GLU A 26 0.32 3.75 29.58
C GLU A 26 1.22 4.63 28.71
N LEU A 27 0.94 4.69 27.41
CA LEU A 27 1.56 5.62 26.48
C LEU A 27 1.03 7.05 26.60
N ARG A 28 0.27 7.39 27.65
CA ARG A 28 -0.32 8.72 27.91
C ARG A 28 -1.08 9.29 26.70
N ASN A 29 -1.76 8.45 25.93
CA ASN A 29 -2.46 8.81 24.69
C ASN A 29 -1.56 9.47 23.61
N VAL A 30 -0.24 9.30 23.69
CA VAL A 30 0.69 9.68 22.60
C VAL A 30 0.34 8.96 21.30
N VAL A 31 -0.24 7.76 21.43
CA VAL A 31 -0.76 6.94 20.34
C VAL A 31 -2.22 6.61 20.64
N SER A 32 -3.11 6.77 19.65
CA SER A 32 -4.53 6.46 19.83
C SER A 32 -4.76 4.95 20.04
N ASP A 33 -5.81 4.59 20.78
CA ASP A 33 -6.22 3.18 20.95
C ASP A 33 -6.45 2.48 19.60
N CYS A 34 -7.04 3.18 18.62
CA CYS A 34 -7.21 2.66 17.27
C CYS A 34 -5.87 2.29 16.60
N THR A 35 -4.84 3.12 16.79
CA THR A 35 -3.51 2.86 16.26
C THR A 35 -2.84 1.68 16.97
N VAL A 36 -2.95 1.61 18.30
CA VAL A 36 -2.44 0.48 19.09
C VAL A 36 -3.13 -0.82 18.67
N ARG A 37 -4.47 -0.84 18.55
CA ARG A 37 -5.25 -1.99 18.05
C ARG A 37 -4.74 -2.46 16.69
N ARG A 38 -4.54 -1.53 15.75
CA ARG A 38 -4.03 -1.84 14.42
C ARG A 38 -2.64 -2.48 14.49
N TRP A 39 -1.76 -1.97 15.34
CA TRP A 39 -0.42 -2.51 15.54
C TRP A 39 -0.45 -3.91 16.17
N GLN A 40 -1.29 -4.13 17.19
CA GLN A 40 -1.47 -5.45 17.79
C GLN A 40 -1.96 -6.47 16.76
N HIS A 41 -2.98 -6.10 15.97
CA HIS A 41 -3.54 -6.98 14.95
C HIS A 41 -2.53 -7.31 13.85
N LEU A 42 -1.73 -6.32 13.43
CA LEU A 42 -0.67 -6.52 12.46
C LEU A 42 0.42 -7.44 13.04
N TYR A 43 0.91 -7.15 14.24
CA TYR A 43 1.95 -7.93 14.91
C TYR A 43 1.54 -9.40 15.12
N LYS A 44 0.32 -9.66 15.58
CA LYS A 44 -0.21 -11.03 15.72
C LYS A 44 -0.29 -11.78 14.38
N ARG A 45 -0.48 -11.06 13.27
CA ARG A 45 -0.62 -11.65 11.94
C ARG A 45 0.71 -11.87 11.23
N THR A 46 1.65 -10.94 11.37
CA THR A 46 2.88 -10.89 10.55
C THR A 46 4.17 -11.00 11.37
N GLY A 47 4.10 -10.97 12.70
CA GLY A 47 5.27 -10.90 13.58
C GLY A 47 6.01 -9.56 13.55
N SER A 48 5.49 -8.56 12.82
CA SER A 48 6.11 -7.24 12.71
C SER A 48 5.07 -6.12 12.58
N ILE A 49 5.31 -5.00 13.27
CA ILE A 49 4.49 -3.77 13.16
C ILE A 49 4.90 -2.92 11.94
N ASP A 50 6.09 -3.17 11.37
CA ASP A 50 6.58 -2.34 10.28
C ASP A 50 5.80 -2.59 8.99
N LEU A 51 5.21 -1.51 8.47
CA LEU A 51 4.57 -1.46 7.16
C LEU A 51 5.63 -1.43 6.06
N ASN A 52 6.47 -2.46 5.98
CA ASN A 52 7.44 -2.61 4.89
C ASN A 52 6.74 -2.88 3.56
N VAL A 53 5.49 -3.34 3.61
CA VAL A 53 4.68 -3.57 2.42
C VAL A 53 3.94 -2.28 2.06
N PRO A 54 4.22 -1.67 0.89
CA PRO A 54 3.43 -0.53 0.44
C PRO A 54 1.96 -0.95 0.32
N SER A 55 1.09 -0.18 0.95
CA SER A 55 -0.36 -0.37 0.84
C SER A 55 -0.79 -0.18 -0.62
N GLY A 56 -1.41 -1.19 -1.21
CA GLY A 56 -2.01 -1.08 -2.55
C GLY A 56 -2.03 -2.40 -3.31
N ARG A 57 -2.78 -2.44 -4.40
CA ARG A 57 -2.79 -3.59 -5.31
C ARG A 57 -1.42 -3.68 -6.00
N PRO A 58 -0.82 -4.88 -6.08
CA PRO A 58 0.37 -5.10 -6.89
C PRO A 58 0.15 -4.53 -8.29
N ARG A 59 1.10 -3.74 -8.81
CA ARG A 59 1.04 -3.14 -10.16
C ARG A 59 1.31 -4.19 -11.26
N ILE A 60 0.82 -5.42 -11.09
CA ILE A 60 1.01 -6.55 -12.01
C ILE A 60 0.52 -6.19 -13.42
N VAL A 61 -0.51 -5.35 -13.54
CA VAL A 61 -1.08 -4.93 -14.83
C VAL A 61 -0.15 -3.96 -15.59
N ARG A 62 0.73 -3.21 -14.91
CA ARG A 62 1.67 -2.25 -15.53
C ARG A 62 3.02 -2.90 -15.87
N THR A 63 3.02 -4.03 -16.56
CA THR A 63 4.28 -4.60 -17.07
C THR A 63 4.84 -3.72 -18.19
N LYS A 64 6.18 -3.72 -18.36
CA LYS A 64 6.85 -3.00 -19.46
C LYS A 64 6.26 -3.38 -20.82
N GLN A 65 5.93 -4.66 -21.02
CA GLN A 65 5.31 -5.17 -22.24
C GLN A 65 3.93 -4.56 -22.49
N LEU A 66 3.08 -4.46 -21.47
CA LEU A 66 1.73 -3.90 -21.61
C LEU A 66 1.79 -2.40 -21.91
N ILE A 67 2.70 -1.68 -21.24
CA ILE A 67 2.96 -0.26 -21.50
C ILE A 67 3.45 -0.05 -22.94
N GLN A 68 4.36 -0.89 -23.42
CA GLN A 68 4.87 -0.84 -24.79
C GLN A 68 3.76 -1.08 -25.82
N LYS A 69 2.91 -2.10 -25.61
CA LYS A 69 1.74 -2.38 -26.47
C LYS A 69 0.77 -1.19 -26.52
N VAL A 70 0.49 -0.56 -25.37
CA VAL A 70 -0.39 0.61 -25.32
C VAL A 70 0.23 1.79 -26.07
N LYS A 71 1.51 2.11 -25.84
CA LYS A 71 2.23 3.17 -26.56
C LYS A 71 2.20 2.96 -28.07
N GLN A 72 2.44 1.73 -28.52
CA GLN A 72 2.41 1.36 -29.95
C GLN A 72 1.04 1.58 -30.60
N ARG A 73 -0.07 1.45 -29.85
CA ARG A 73 -1.42 1.75 -30.36
C ARG A 73 -1.64 3.24 -30.59
N PHE A 74 -1.05 4.11 -29.78
CA PHE A 74 -1.13 5.56 -29.97
C PHE A 74 -0.26 6.05 -31.12
N THR A 75 0.88 5.39 -31.38
CA THR A 75 1.73 5.71 -32.55
C THR A 75 1.19 5.16 -33.87
N TYR A 76 0.27 4.20 -33.82
CA TYR A 76 -0.32 3.63 -35.02
C TYR A 76 -1.21 4.68 -35.71
N LYS A 77 -0.84 5.12 -36.91
CA LYS A 77 -1.72 5.95 -37.75
C LYS A 77 -3.04 5.20 -37.93
N ARG A 78 -4.15 5.84 -37.55
CA ARG A 78 -5.51 5.32 -37.75
C ARG A 78 -5.65 5.00 -39.24
N ARG A 79 -5.85 3.71 -39.59
CA ARG A 79 -6.02 3.29 -40.99
C ARG A 79 -7.16 4.12 -41.60
N ARG A 80 -6.84 4.97 -42.59
CA ARG A 80 -7.87 5.70 -43.35
C ARG A 80 -8.60 4.67 -44.21
N SER A 81 -9.93 4.73 -44.24
CA SER A 81 -10.69 3.87 -45.15
C SER A 81 -10.29 4.18 -46.60
N ALA A 82 -10.28 3.16 -47.46
CA ALA A 82 -9.96 3.33 -48.88
C ALA A 82 -10.81 4.45 -49.52
N ARG A 83 -12.08 4.57 -49.12
CA ARG A 83 -12.99 5.63 -49.54
C ARG A 83 -12.51 7.05 -49.19
N LYS A 84 -11.84 7.24 -48.05
CA LYS A 84 -11.27 8.54 -47.65
C LYS A 84 -9.94 8.85 -48.35
N LEU A 85 -9.17 7.83 -48.72
CA LEU A 85 -7.95 7.99 -49.52
C LEU A 85 -8.27 8.36 -50.97
N ALA A 86 -9.33 7.77 -51.54
CA ALA A 86 -9.79 8.05 -52.89
C ALA A 86 -10.35 9.47 -53.09
N LYS A 87 -10.78 10.16 -52.02
CA LYS A 87 -11.24 11.57 -52.07
C LYS A 87 -10.11 12.61 -52.02
N SER A 88 -8.88 12.19 -51.71
CA SER A 88 -7.71 13.07 -51.60
C SER A 88 -6.70 12.91 -52.73
N LEU A 89 -6.99 12.02 -53.69
CA LEU A 89 -6.35 11.95 -55.00
C LEU A 89 -7.16 12.80 -55.98
#